data_AF-X1ES50-F1
#
_entry.id   AF-X1ES50-F1
#
_cell.length_a   1.000
_cell.length_b   1.000
_cell.length_c   1.000
_cell.angle_alpha   90.00
_cell.angle_beta   90.00
_cell.angle_gamma   90.00
#
_symmetry.space_group_name_H-M   'P 1'
#
loop_
_entity.id
_entity.type
_entity.pdbx_description
1 polymer ?
#
loop_
_entity_poly.entity_id
_entity_poly.type
_entity_poly.pdbx_seq_one_letter_code
_entity_poly.pdbx_strand_id
1 'polypeptide(L)'
;MNQSLIPTAEAVYKLIQELNKLPGIGPKSAQRLTYYLLRAPDEQARLLAEAILSVKQKVTLCSICFNVTESDPCLICRSDQRDSSKICIVEQPQDILALEHTKIYSGLYHVLHGAISPTEGVG
;
A
#
# COMPACT_ATOMS: atom_id res chain seq x y z
N MET A 1 -17.05 26.70 -4.82
CA MET A 1 -16.64 27.09 -3.46
C MET A 1 -17.85 27.51 -2.64
N ASN A 2 -18.63 26.56 -2.15
CA ASN A 2 -19.60 26.81 -1.07
C ASN A 2 -19.98 25.47 -0.44
N GLN A 3 -19.28 25.12 0.63
CA GLN A 3 -19.47 23.91 1.43
C GLN A 3 -19.94 24.27 2.83
N SER A 4 -20.70 25.36 2.92
CA SER A 4 -21.33 25.84 4.14
C SER A 4 -22.68 25.13 4.29
N LEU A 5 -22.93 24.52 5.46
CA LEU A 5 -24.20 23.96 5.96
C LEU A 5 -24.33 22.43 6.01
N ILE A 6 -23.29 21.71 6.45
CA ILE A 6 -23.52 20.43 7.16
C ILE A 6 -23.22 20.67 8.64
N PRO A 7 -24.18 20.51 9.57
CA PRO A 7 -23.97 20.70 11.01
C PRO A 7 -23.19 19.50 11.57
N THR A 8 -21.92 19.38 11.19
CA THR A 8 -21.07 18.25 11.56
C THR A 8 -19.73 18.80 12.04
N ALA A 9 -19.20 18.22 13.12
CA ALA A 9 -17.93 18.62 13.68
C ALA A 9 -16.83 18.60 12.60
N GLU A 10 -15.96 19.61 12.60
CA GLU A 10 -14.92 19.79 11.59
C GLU A 10 -14.02 18.55 11.44
N ALA A 11 -13.70 17.89 12.55
CA ALA A 11 -12.90 16.66 12.56
C ALA A 11 -13.57 15.50 11.80
N VAL A 12 -14.90 15.35 11.94
CA VAL A 12 -15.68 14.33 11.22
C VAL A 12 -15.68 14.64 9.72
N TYR A 13 -15.90 15.90 9.36
CA TYR A 13 -15.88 16.31 7.95
C TYR A 13 -14.52 16.05 7.29
N LYS A 14 -13.42 16.41 7.95
CA LYS A 14 -12.06 16.16 7.45
C LYS A 14 -11.80 14.67 7.20
N LEU A 15 -12.17 13.80 8.14
CA LEU A 15 -11.95 12.36 7.97
C LEU A 15 -12.76 11.78 6.80
N ILE A 16 -14.00 12.24 6.60
CA ILE A 16 -14.81 11.85 5.43
C ILE A 16 -14.10 12.22 4.13
N GLN A 17 -13.56 13.44 4.04
CA GLN A 17 -12.86 13.89 2.82
C GLN A 17 -11.60 13.07 2.55
N GLU A 18 -10.77 12.81 3.56
CA GLU A 18 -9.56 12.02 3.38
C GLU A 18 -9.86 10.57 2.97
N LEU A 19 -10.86 9.93 3.61
CA LEU A 19 -11.27 8.57 3.25
C LEU A 19 -11.86 8.48 1.83
N ASN A 20 -12.56 9.52 1.37
CA ASN A 20 -13.14 9.56 0.02
C ASN A 20 -12.08 9.58 -1.10
N LYS A 21 -10.88 10.11 -0.82
CA LYS A 21 -9.78 10.12 -1.79
C LYS A 21 -9.19 8.73 -2.06
N LEU A 22 -9.49 7.74 -1.23
CA LEU A 22 -8.94 6.39 -1.38
C LEU A 22 -9.66 5.63 -2.51
N PRO A 23 -8.93 4.88 -3.35
CA PRO A 23 -9.54 4.11 -4.42
C PRO A 23 -10.55 3.11 -3.85
N GLY A 24 -11.75 3.07 -4.44
CA GLY A 24 -12.83 2.18 -4.01
C GLY A 24 -13.70 2.71 -2.85
N ILE A 25 -13.41 3.88 -2.28
CA ILE A 25 -14.20 4.47 -1.18
C ILE A 25 -14.99 5.67 -1.66
N GLY A 26 -16.28 5.45 -1.96
CA GLY A 26 -17.20 6.55 -2.27
C GLY A 26 -17.66 7.34 -1.03
N PRO A 27 -18.38 8.48 -1.22
CA PRO A 27 -18.78 9.40 -0.14
C PRO A 27 -19.61 8.73 0.96
N LYS A 28 -20.54 7.84 0.58
CA LYS A 28 -21.36 7.09 1.55
C LYS A 28 -20.53 6.12 2.39
N SER A 29 -19.53 5.46 1.78
CA SER A 29 -18.63 4.55 2.49
C SER A 29 -17.69 5.30 3.42
N ALA A 30 -17.13 6.44 2.97
CA ALA A 30 -16.28 7.31 3.79
C ALA A 30 -17.03 7.83 5.03
N GLN A 31 -18.29 8.26 4.86
CA GLN A 31 -19.15 8.65 5.97
C GLN A 31 -19.37 7.49 6.95
N ARG A 32 -19.75 6.31 6.45
CA ARG A 32 -19.97 5.11 7.30
C ARG A 32 -18.73 4.75 8.12
N LEU A 33 -17.55 4.74 7.50
CA LEU A 33 -16.28 4.44 8.17
C LEU A 33 -15.93 5.50 9.22
N THR A 34 -16.15 6.78 8.93
CA THR A 34 -15.91 7.88 9.88
C THR A 34 -16.78 7.72 11.14
N TYR A 35 -18.08 7.47 10.98
CA TYR A 35 -18.97 7.28 12.13
C TYR A 35 -18.74 5.97 12.87
N TYR A 36 -18.19 4.95 12.21
CA TYR A 36 -17.71 3.74 12.89
C TYR A 36 -16.52 4.08 13.80
N LEU A 37 -15.50 4.78 13.28
CA LEU A 37 -14.32 5.18 14.07
C LEU A 37 -14.67 6.13 15.21
N LEU A 38 -15.66 7.01 15.04
CA LEU A 38 -16.13 7.91 16.11
C LEU A 38 -16.68 7.17 17.34
N ARG A 39 -17.19 5.94 17.15
CA ARG A 39 -17.75 5.11 18.23
C ARG A 39 -16.78 4.03 18.71
N ALA A 40 -15.66 3.86 17.99
CA ALA A 40 -14.64 2.90 18.34
C ALA A 40 -13.85 3.38 19.56
N PRO A 41 -13.21 2.47 20.32
CA PRO A 41 -12.25 2.87 21.34
C PRO A 41 -11.08 3.66 20.74
N ASP A 42 -10.57 4.64 21.47
CA ASP A 42 -9.45 5.51 21.04
C ASP A 42 -8.25 4.69 20.53
N GLU A 43 -7.96 3.57 21.18
CA GLU A 43 -6.87 2.68 20.82
C GLU A 43 -7.00 2.12 19.40
N GLN A 44 -8.21 1.79 18.95
CA GLN A 44 -8.43 1.28 17.59
C GLN A 44 -8.14 2.35 16.54
N ALA A 45 -8.55 3.59 16.80
CA ALA A 45 -8.26 4.72 15.91
C ALA A 45 -6.75 5.02 15.88
N ARG A 46 -6.08 4.96 17.04
CA ARG A 46 -4.63 5.16 17.16
C ARG A 46 -3.85 4.13 16.35
N LEU A 47 -4.17 2.84 16.52
CA LEU A 47 -3.50 1.75 15.79
C LEU A 47 -3.67 1.87 14.28
N LEU A 48 -4.86 2.26 13.80
CA LEU A 48 -5.09 2.49 12.37
C LEU A 48 -4.24 3.66 11.84
N ALA A 49 -4.19 4.78 12.56
CA ALA A 49 -3.37 5.93 12.18
C ALA A 49 -1.88 5.57 12.13
N GLU A 50 -1.39 4.83 13.12
CA GLU A 50 0.00 4.35 13.17
C GLU A 50 0.34 3.38 12.05
N ALA A 51 -0.57 2.49 11.68
CA ALA A 51 -0.39 1.58 10.55
C ALA A 51 -0.25 2.35 9.22
N ILE A 52 -1.12 3.34 8.99
CA ILE A 52 -1.06 4.20 7.80
C ILE A 52 0.28 4.96 7.73
N LEU A 53 0.71 5.56 8.84
CA LEU A 53 1.97 6.29 8.91
C LEU A 53 3.18 5.37 8.74
N SER A 54 3.16 4.19 9.34
CA SER A 54 4.26 3.21 9.27
C SER A 54 4.55 2.80 7.83
N VAL A 55 3.51 2.57 7.01
CA VAL A 55 3.70 2.25 5.58
C VAL A 55 4.44 3.36 4.84
N LYS A 56 4.22 4.63 5.18
CA LYS A 56 4.92 5.74 4.51
C LYS A 56 6.32 6.00 5.06
N GLN A 57 6.60 5.61 6.29
CA GLN A 57 7.85 5.94 6.98
C GLN A 57 8.89 4.82 6.94
N LYS A 58 8.45 3.55 7.01
CA LYS A 58 9.33 2.39 7.17
C LYS A 58 9.59 1.65 5.87
N VAL A 59 8.65 1.73 4.94
CA VAL A 59 8.72 1.00 3.68
C VAL A 59 9.64 1.71 2.72
N THR A 60 10.62 0.97 2.20
CA THR A 60 11.59 1.38 1.20
C THR A 60 11.62 0.36 0.05
N LEU A 61 12.44 0.63 -0.96
CA LEU A 61 12.74 -0.30 -2.03
C LEU A 61 14.04 -1.04 -1.73
N CYS A 62 14.06 -2.34 -1.99
CA CYS A 62 15.29 -3.12 -1.92
C CYS A 62 16.29 -2.64 -2.98
N SER A 63 17.54 -2.44 -2.59
CA SER A 63 18.63 -2.03 -3.47
C SER A 63 19.00 -3.05 -4.57
N ILE A 64 18.53 -4.30 -4.46
CA ILE A 64 18.84 -5.40 -5.40
C ILE A 64 17.69 -5.65 -6.37
N CYS A 65 16.49 -5.92 -5.85
CA CYS A 65 15.34 -6.35 -6.66
C CYS A 65 14.26 -5.29 -6.79
N PHE A 66 14.41 -4.13 -6.15
CA PHE A 66 13.41 -3.06 -6.09
C PHE A 66 12.05 -3.49 -5.51
N ASN A 67 11.96 -4.64 -4.84
CA ASN A 67 10.76 -5.00 -4.10
C ASN A 67 10.54 -4.05 -2.90
N VAL A 68 9.28 -3.88 -2.53
CA VAL A 68 8.84 -3.14 -1.35
C VAL A 68 9.25 -3.92 -0.09
N THR A 69 9.97 -3.28 0.81
CA THR A 69 10.52 -3.93 2.01
C THR A 69 10.76 -2.93 3.14
N GLU A 70 10.87 -3.41 4.38
CA GLU A 70 11.34 -2.61 5.52
C GLU A 70 12.82 -2.86 5.83
N SER A 71 13.49 -3.71 5.05
CA SER A 71 14.88 -4.11 5.29
C SER A 71 15.63 -4.24 3.97
N ASP A 72 16.81 -3.65 3.88
CA ASP A 72 17.62 -3.67 2.67
C ASP A 72 18.93 -4.45 2.90
N PRO A 73 19.24 -5.50 2.09
CA PRO A 73 18.40 -6.12 1.06
C PRO A 73 17.17 -6.84 1.61
N CYS A 74 16.13 -7.06 0.79
CA CYS A 74 14.91 -7.73 1.27
C CYS A 74 15.15 -9.19 1.68
N LEU A 75 14.19 -9.78 2.42
CA LEU A 75 14.28 -11.17 2.91
C LEU A 75 14.45 -12.21 1.79
N ILE A 76 13.89 -11.95 0.60
CA ILE A 76 14.04 -12.83 -0.56
C ILE A 76 15.49 -12.80 -1.07
N CYS A 77 16.06 -11.60 -1.25
CA CYS A 77 17.43 -11.43 -1.76
C CYS A 77 18.51 -11.94 -0.79
N ARG A 78 18.24 -11.95 0.52
CA ARG A 78 19.16 -12.47 1.54
C ARG A 78 19.02 -13.97 1.79
N SER A 79 18.08 -14.65 1.13
CA SER A 79 17.83 -16.07 1.40
C SER A 79 18.81 -16.96 0.65
N ASP A 80 19.65 -17.68 1.39
CA ASP A 80 20.58 -18.69 0.85
C ASP A 80 19.88 -19.93 0.29
N GLN A 81 18.56 -20.07 0.53
CA GLN A 81 17.76 -21.17 0.01
C GLN A 81 17.27 -20.94 -1.42
N ARG A 82 17.52 -19.76 -1.99
CA ARG A 82 17.04 -19.38 -3.32
C ARG A 82 18.12 -19.50 -4.39
N ASP A 83 17.67 -19.84 -5.59
CA ASP A 83 18.53 -19.96 -6.77
C ASP A 83 18.83 -18.56 -7.35
N SER A 84 20.02 -18.03 -7.04
CA SER A 84 20.46 -16.72 -7.52
C SER A 84 20.77 -16.66 -9.02
N SER A 85 20.76 -17.80 -9.73
CA SER A 85 20.91 -17.84 -11.18
C SER A 85 19.61 -17.54 -11.94
N LYS A 86 18.47 -17.51 -11.24
CA LYS A 86 17.15 -17.27 -11.82
C LYS A 86 16.53 -16.01 -11.26
N ILE A 87 16.09 -15.14 -12.15
CA ILE A 87 15.39 -13.90 -11.82
C ILE A 87 14.03 -13.89 -12.53
N CYS A 88 12.95 -13.76 -11.76
CA CYS A 88 11.61 -13.53 -12.27
C CYS A 88 11.31 -12.02 -12.24
N ILE A 89 11.15 -11.44 -13.42
CA ILE A 89 10.80 -10.03 -13.58
C ILE A 89 9.28 -9.91 -13.42
N VAL A 90 8.86 -8.98 -12.57
CA VAL A 90 7.44 -8.69 -12.33
C VAL A 90 7.17 -7.20 -12.50
N GLU A 91 5.93 -6.86 -12.85
CA GLU A 91 5.55 -5.48 -13.07
C GLU A 91 5.41 -4.73 -11.74
N GLN A 92 4.70 -5.34 -10.78
CA GLN A 92 4.39 -4.72 -9.49
C GLN A 92 4.81 -5.60 -8.31
N PRO A 93 5.05 -5.00 -7.12
CA PRO A 93 5.39 -5.75 -5.91
C PRO A 93 4.34 -6.82 -5.53
N GLN A 94 3.08 -6.58 -5.89
CA GLN A 94 1.95 -7.48 -5.59
C GLN A 94 2.04 -8.81 -6.34
N ASP A 95 2.69 -8.82 -7.50
CA ASP A 95 2.89 -10.02 -8.31
C ASP A 95 3.81 -11.02 -7.61
N ILE A 96 4.78 -10.54 -6.81
CA ILE A 96 5.63 -11.40 -5.98
C ILE A 96 4.78 -12.18 -4.99
N LEU A 97 3.83 -11.52 -4.31
CA LEU A 97 2.95 -12.18 -3.35
C LEU A 97 2.13 -13.30 -4.02
N ALA A 98 1.61 -13.04 -5.22
CA ALA A 98 0.86 -14.04 -5.98
C ALA A 98 1.72 -15.25 -6.34
N LEU A 99 2.96 -15.04 -6.77
CA LEU A 99 3.90 -16.11 -7.10
C LEU A 99 4.36 -16.90 -5.87
N GLU A 100 4.68 -16.22 -4.77
CA GLU A 100 5.11 -16.85 -3.52
C GLU A 100 4.01 -17.74 -2.90
N HIS A 101 2.74 -17.36 -3.04
CA HIS A 101 1.61 -18.19 -2.58
C HIS A 101 1.56 -19.56 -3.27
N THR A 102 2.08 -19.69 -4.49
CA THR A 102 2.13 -20.98 -5.19
C THR A 102 3.18 -21.92 -4.60
N LYS A 103 4.22 -21.39 -3.96
CA LYS A 103 5.41 -22.14 -3.46
C LYS A 103 6.15 -22.95 -4.53
N ILE A 104 5.96 -22.65 -5.82
CA ILE A 104 6.60 -23.36 -6.94
C ILE A 104 7.92 -22.69 -7.34
N TYR A 105 8.00 -21.37 -7.19
CA TYR A 105 9.17 -20.60 -7.61
C TYR A 105 10.17 -20.41 -6.46
N SER A 106 11.43 -20.73 -6.70
CA SER A 106 12.52 -20.65 -5.72
C SER A 106 13.67 -19.74 -6.16
N GLY A 107 13.49 -18.95 -7.21
CA GLY A 107 14.49 -17.96 -7.66
C GLY A 107 14.31 -16.60 -6.97
N LEU A 108 15.05 -15.62 -7.47
CA LEU A 108 14.95 -14.21 -7.06
C LEU A 108 13.95 -13.45 -7.94
N TYR A 109 13.61 -12.22 -7.54
CA TYR A 109 12.72 -11.34 -8.30
C TYR A 109 13.43 -10.06 -8.73
N HIS A 110 12.82 -9.35 -9.66
CA HIS A 110 13.10 -7.95 -9.95
C HIS A 110 11.79 -7.24 -10.28
N VAL A 111 11.50 -6.12 -9.61
CA VAL A 111 10.24 -5.38 -9.73
C VAL A 111 10.44 -4.13 -10.59
N LEU A 112 9.62 -3.98 -11.63
CA LEU A 112 9.74 -2.86 -12.58
C LEU A 112 9.02 -1.58 -12.11
N HIS A 113 8.01 -1.70 -11.25
CA HIS A 113 7.11 -0.60 -10.81
C HIS A 113 6.27 0.00 -11.94
N GLY A 114 5.84 -0.85 -12.87
CA GLY A 114 4.96 -0.48 -13.98
C GLY A 114 5.41 -1.09 -15.30
N ALA A 115 4.57 -0.93 -16.31
CA ALA A 115 4.84 -1.33 -17.68
C ALA A 115 5.06 -0.12 -18.60
N ILE A 116 5.74 -0.36 -19.72
CA ILE A 116 5.88 0.62 -20.79
C ILE A 116 4.49 0.95 -21.33
N SER A 117 4.14 2.23 -21.34
CA SER A 117 2.85 2.72 -21.80
C SER A 117 3.04 4.00 -22.62
N PRO A 118 3.14 3.89 -23.96
CA PRO A 118 3.34 5.05 -24.83
C PRO A 118 2.18 6.07 -24.76
N THR A 119 0.97 5.61 -24.49
CA THR A 119 -0.21 6.48 -24.35
C THR A 119 -0.16 7.35 -23.11
N GLU A 120 0.54 6.90 -22.06
CA GLU A 120 0.75 7.62 -20.80
C GLU A 120 2.14 8.28 -20.71
N GLY A 121 2.93 8.22 -21.79
CA GLY A 121 4.29 8.77 -21.84
C GLY A 121 5.32 8.02 -20.98
N VAL A 122 5.05 6.76 -20.63
CA VAL A 122 5.97 5.89 -19.85
C VAL A 122 6.79 5.03 -20.80
N GLY A 123 8.12 5.11 -20.70
CA GLY A 123 9.10 4.42 -21.57
C GLY A 123 9.94 3.38 -20.84
#